data_AF-A0A9Q8V3C3-F1
#
_entry.id   AF-A0A9Q8V3C3-F1
#
_cell.length_a   1.000
_cell.length_b   1.000
_cell.length_c   1.000
_cell.angle_alpha   90.00
_cell.angle_beta   90.00
_cell.angle_gamma   90.00
#
_symmetry.space_group_name_H-M   'P 1'
#
loop_
_entity.id
_entity.type
_entity.pdbx_description
1 polymer ?
#
loop_
_entity_poly.entity_id
_entity_poly.type
_entity_poly.pdbx_seq_one_letter_code
_entity_poly.pdbx_strand_id
1 'polypeptide(L)'
;MIDSTSSDPAIISLLDLLHAHYPQVRLTPWSITPLAGLSGGTYLLANGIEKLIARSQNVTQTNLYVSRKKEHAILRQLNDFDAAPHAIAANRQWLLVEWLPGITPDTSTFYSADFQRQLAQLVATLHQHHRFSYHLPLREEISHYARWIDPRRKTPAGLRLHRYFMRSPLPKTLKIAPAHMDIHADNLLISPSGQLLLLDWEYAANTDIGLSLACYFSANNLSVEQRQIFLSHYCLDYHAYTDLSGLENQCQLWEPWVKYMMLMWYEVRWQQSKNDQFLQHGQPLRQYFGLS
;
A
#
# COMPACT_ATOMS: atom_id res chain seq x y z
N MET A 1 -16.09 17.04 -15.33
CA MET A 1 -17.28 16.21 -15.54
C MET A 1 -17.01 15.32 -16.73
N ILE A 2 -16.84 14.02 -16.52
CA ILE A 2 -16.94 13.07 -17.63
C ILE A 2 -18.43 12.77 -17.73
N ASP A 3 -19.02 13.17 -18.85
CA ASP A 3 -20.45 13.07 -19.11
C ASP A 3 -20.84 11.60 -19.31
N SER A 4 -22.07 11.24 -18.92
CA SER A 4 -22.66 9.91 -19.08
C SER A 4 -22.78 9.45 -20.55
N THR A 5 -22.40 10.33 -21.49
CA THR A 5 -22.32 10.16 -22.94
C THR A 5 -20.92 9.77 -23.44
N SER A 6 -19.97 9.49 -22.54
CA SER A 6 -18.59 9.12 -22.91
C SER A 6 -18.53 7.87 -23.78
N SER A 7 -17.83 7.96 -24.92
CA SER A 7 -17.54 6.85 -25.82
C SER A 7 -16.30 6.03 -25.41
N ASP A 8 -15.64 6.38 -24.31
CA ASP A 8 -14.49 5.63 -23.79
C ASP A 8 -14.96 4.25 -23.27
N PRO A 9 -14.51 3.14 -23.87
CA PRO A 9 -14.89 1.79 -23.45
C PRO A 9 -14.60 1.49 -21.97
N ALA A 10 -13.57 2.11 -21.39
CA ALA A 10 -13.26 1.92 -19.97
C ALA A 10 -14.32 2.58 -19.08
N ILE A 11 -14.81 3.78 -19.44
CA ILE A 11 -15.87 4.46 -18.71
C ILE A 11 -17.20 3.74 -18.87
N ILE A 12 -17.51 3.21 -20.07
CA ILE A 12 -18.70 2.38 -20.29
C ILE A 12 -18.68 1.15 -19.37
N SER A 13 -17.56 0.44 -19.30
CA SER A 13 -17.37 -0.71 -18.41
C SER A 13 -17.53 -0.36 -16.92
N LEU A 14 -17.14 0.84 -16.51
CA LEU A 14 -17.35 1.34 -15.15
C LEU A 14 -18.84 1.60 -14.87
N LEU A 15 -19.53 2.26 -15.82
CA LEU A 15 -20.96 2.53 -15.71
C LEU A 15 -21.77 1.22 -15.68
N ASP A 16 -21.42 0.23 -16.49
CA ASP A 16 -22.06 -1.09 -16.47
C ASP A 16 -21.89 -1.80 -15.11
N LEU A 17 -20.70 -1.72 -14.52
CA LEU A 17 -20.43 -2.26 -13.19
C LEU A 17 -21.27 -1.57 -12.11
N LEU A 18 -21.37 -0.24 -12.17
CA LEU A 18 -22.20 0.55 -11.26
C LEU A 18 -23.68 0.19 -11.41
N HIS A 19 -24.18 0.11 -12.65
CA HIS A 19 -25.58 -0.25 -12.93
C HIS A 19 -25.94 -1.65 -12.43
N ALA A 20 -25.02 -2.60 -12.54
CA ALA A 20 -25.26 -3.97 -12.08
C ALA A 20 -25.38 -4.06 -10.54
N HIS A 21 -24.62 -3.24 -9.81
CA HIS A 21 -24.61 -3.28 -8.34
C HIS A 21 -25.65 -2.37 -7.69
N TYR A 22 -26.00 -1.26 -8.35
CA TYR A 22 -27.03 -0.33 -7.87
C TYR A 22 -28.13 -0.17 -8.93
N PRO A 23 -29.11 -1.09 -9.02
CA PRO A 23 -30.15 -1.04 -10.06
C PRO A 23 -31.03 0.23 -10.01
N GLN A 24 -31.14 0.84 -8.83
CA GLN A 24 -31.84 2.12 -8.58
C GLN A 24 -31.13 3.33 -9.22
N VAL A 25 -29.90 3.16 -9.73
CA VAL A 25 -29.05 4.24 -10.31
C VAL A 25 -29.59 4.86 -11.57
N ARG A 26 -30.55 4.22 -12.25
CA ARG A 26 -31.16 4.78 -13.47
C ARG A 26 -31.89 6.12 -13.26
N LEU A 27 -32.02 6.59 -12.01
CA LEU A 27 -32.77 7.80 -11.66
C LEU A 27 -31.92 9.01 -11.22
N THR A 28 -30.59 8.86 -11.00
CA THR A 28 -29.73 9.98 -10.59
C THR A 28 -28.39 10.00 -11.35
N PRO A 29 -27.97 11.16 -11.90
CA PRO A 29 -26.70 11.26 -12.60
C PRO A 29 -25.52 11.11 -11.62
N TRP A 30 -24.56 10.27 -11.96
CA TRP A 30 -23.31 10.12 -11.21
C TRP A 30 -22.26 11.09 -11.73
N SER A 31 -21.65 11.87 -10.82
CA SER A 31 -20.41 12.58 -11.09
C SER A 31 -19.22 11.64 -10.94
N ILE A 32 -18.36 11.61 -11.96
CA ILE A 32 -17.08 10.92 -11.95
C ILE A 32 -15.98 11.99 -11.90
N THR A 33 -15.25 12.04 -10.79
CA THR A 33 -14.20 13.03 -10.56
C THR A 33 -12.88 12.31 -10.33
N PRO A 34 -11.82 12.56 -11.12
CA PRO A 34 -10.51 11.98 -10.84
C PRO A 34 -9.99 12.49 -9.49
N LEU A 35 -9.48 11.58 -8.67
CA LEU A 35 -8.78 11.93 -7.45
C LEU A 35 -7.29 12.04 -7.74
N ALA A 36 -6.65 13.07 -7.16
CA ALA A 36 -5.21 13.20 -7.22
C ALA A 36 -4.57 12.05 -6.43
N GLY A 37 -3.68 11.29 -7.08
CA GLY A 37 -2.95 10.18 -6.49
C GLY A 37 -1.75 9.82 -7.35
N LEU A 38 -0.69 9.28 -6.75
CA LEU A 38 0.59 9.05 -7.42
C LEU A 38 0.46 8.10 -8.61
N SER A 39 -0.42 7.10 -8.55
CA SER A 39 -0.53 6.03 -9.56
C SER A 39 -1.45 6.36 -10.74
N GLY A 40 -2.27 7.41 -10.65
CA GLY A 40 -3.36 7.67 -11.59
C GLY A 40 -4.44 6.58 -11.55
N GLY A 41 -5.64 6.88 -12.02
CA GLY A 41 -6.68 5.87 -12.19
C GLY A 41 -7.59 5.60 -10.99
N THR A 42 -7.62 6.50 -10.00
CA THR A 42 -8.60 6.50 -8.91
C THR A 42 -9.60 7.64 -9.10
N TYR A 43 -10.89 7.36 -8.94
CA TYR A 43 -11.98 8.29 -9.19
C TYR A 43 -12.98 8.27 -8.04
N LEU A 44 -13.46 9.45 -7.64
CA LEU A 44 -14.63 9.60 -6.80
C LEU A 44 -15.88 9.49 -7.68
N LEU A 45 -16.76 8.59 -7.28
CA LEU A 45 -18.10 8.46 -7.81
C LEU A 45 -19.08 9.02 -6.79
N ALA A 46 -19.96 9.93 -7.20
CA ALA A 46 -20.99 10.45 -6.32
C ALA A 46 -22.29 10.77 -7.09
N ASN A 47 -23.44 10.59 -6.45
CA ASN A 47 -24.76 10.92 -7.03
C ASN A 47 -25.63 11.80 -6.10
N GLY A 48 -24.99 12.51 -5.17
CA GLY A 48 -25.66 13.33 -4.15
C GLY A 48 -26.16 12.57 -2.92
N ILE A 49 -26.29 11.24 -3.01
CA ILE A 49 -26.69 10.36 -1.91
C ILE A 49 -25.51 9.48 -1.49
N GLU A 50 -24.94 8.78 -2.45
CA GLU A 50 -23.85 7.83 -2.28
C GLU A 50 -22.50 8.42 -2.69
N LYS A 51 -21.43 7.93 -2.07
CA LYS A 51 -20.04 8.17 -2.48
C LYS A 51 -19.27 6.86 -2.52
N LEU A 52 -18.50 6.66 -3.59
CA LEU A 52 -17.71 5.46 -3.82
C LEU A 52 -16.35 5.85 -4.40
N ILE A 53 -15.38 4.96 -4.27
CA ILE A 53 -14.10 5.05 -4.98
C ILE A 53 -14.05 4.00 -6.08
N ALA A 54 -13.80 4.43 -7.31
CA ALA A 54 -13.49 3.56 -8.43
C ALA A 54 -11.98 3.56 -8.72
N ARG A 55 -11.39 2.36 -8.77
CA ARG A 55 -9.98 2.15 -9.07
C ARG A 55 -9.86 1.36 -10.37
N SER A 56 -9.24 1.97 -11.37
CA SER A 56 -8.96 1.31 -12.64
C SER A 56 -7.79 0.33 -12.51
N GLN A 57 -7.80 -0.70 -13.35
CA GLN A 57 -6.65 -1.57 -13.61
C GLN A 57 -5.93 -1.08 -14.87
N ASN A 58 -4.69 -0.65 -14.74
CA ASN A 58 -3.87 -0.16 -15.85
C ASN A 58 -2.47 -0.79 -15.86
N VAL A 59 -1.81 -0.70 -17.02
CA VAL A 59 -0.46 -1.26 -17.23
C VAL A 59 0.56 -0.62 -16.30
N THR A 60 0.49 0.70 -16.09
CA THR A 60 1.37 1.44 -15.17
C THR A 60 1.34 0.86 -13.75
N GLN A 61 0.15 0.56 -13.22
CA GLN A 61 -0.01 -0.08 -11.91
C GLN A 61 0.47 -1.53 -11.93
N THR A 62 0.19 -2.27 -13.01
CA THR A 62 0.65 -3.67 -13.17
C THR A 62 2.18 -3.78 -13.13
N ASN A 63 2.90 -2.81 -13.70
CA ASN A 63 4.36 -2.73 -13.65
C ASN A 63 4.90 -2.47 -12.24
N LEU A 64 4.05 -1.96 -11.35
CA LEU A 64 4.28 -1.82 -9.90
C LEU A 64 3.69 -3.00 -9.12
N TYR A 65 3.44 -4.14 -9.78
CA TYR A 65 2.91 -5.36 -9.16
C TYR A 65 1.51 -5.21 -8.53
N VAL A 66 0.79 -4.15 -8.88
CA VAL A 66 -0.57 -3.89 -8.41
C VAL A 66 -1.58 -4.68 -9.23
N SER A 67 -2.53 -5.32 -8.52
CA SER A 67 -3.65 -6.04 -9.11
C SER A 67 -4.94 -5.73 -8.36
N ARG A 68 -5.90 -5.09 -9.03
CA ARG A 68 -7.23 -4.78 -8.48
C ARG A 68 -8.04 -6.04 -8.19
N LYS A 69 -7.79 -7.13 -8.92
CA LYS A 69 -8.36 -8.46 -8.60
C LYS A 69 -7.82 -8.97 -7.25
N LYS A 70 -6.51 -8.85 -7.01
CA LYS A 70 -5.89 -9.23 -5.74
C LYS A 70 -6.45 -8.38 -4.60
N GLU A 71 -6.46 -7.06 -4.78
CA GLU A 71 -6.96 -6.11 -3.80
C GLU A 71 -8.43 -6.39 -3.43
N HIS A 72 -9.30 -6.58 -4.43
CA HIS A 72 -10.69 -6.97 -4.20
C HIS A 72 -10.81 -8.24 -3.36
N ALA A 73 -9.99 -9.26 -3.63
CA ALA A 73 -10.00 -10.50 -2.86
C ALA A 73 -9.53 -10.30 -1.41
N ILE A 74 -8.57 -9.40 -1.17
CA ILE A 74 -8.10 -9.04 0.17
C ILE A 74 -9.17 -8.28 0.94
N LEU A 75 -9.76 -7.24 0.35
CA LEU A 75 -10.80 -6.44 1.00
C LEU A 75 -12.02 -7.28 1.37
N ARG A 76 -12.39 -8.27 0.56
CA ARG A 76 -13.45 -9.23 0.92
C ARG A 76 -13.11 -10.12 2.12
N GLN A 77 -11.82 -10.31 2.42
CA GLN A 77 -11.35 -11.06 3.60
C GLN A 77 -11.18 -10.16 4.83
N LEU A 78 -11.41 -8.85 4.70
CA LEU A 78 -11.34 -7.84 5.76
C LEU A 78 -12.72 -7.32 6.16
N ASN A 79 -13.78 -8.07 5.88
CA ASN A 79 -15.16 -7.61 6.10
C ASN A 79 -15.52 -7.43 7.59
N ASP A 80 -14.74 -8.02 8.50
CA ASP A 80 -14.82 -7.88 9.96
C ASP A 80 -13.70 -6.98 10.53
N PHE A 81 -12.92 -6.34 9.66
CA PHE A 81 -11.89 -5.38 10.04
C PHE A 81 -12.36 -3.96 9.70
N ASP A 82 -13.04 -3.32 10.66
CA ASP A 82 -13.71 -2.02 10.51
C ASP A 82 -12.80 -0.84 10.11
N ALA A 83 -11.48 -1.04 10.09
CA ALA A 83 -10.50 -0.04 9.67
C ALA A 83 -10.08 -0.16 8.19
N ALA A 84 -10.73 -1.03 7.40
CA ALA A 84 -10.56 -1.13 5.95
C ALA A 84 -11.86 -0.75 5.21
N PRO A 85 -11.78 -0.25 3.96
CA PRO A 85 -12.97 -0.02 3.15
C PRO A 85 -13.58 -1.35 2.69
N HIS A 86 -14.91 -1.40 2.58
CA HIS A 86 -15.56 -2.55 1.97
C HIS A 86 -15.35 -2.60 0.45
N ALA A 87 -15.11 -3.80 -0.08
CA ALA A 87 -15.15 -4.06 -1.51
C ALA A 87 -16.62 -4.18 -1.97
N ILE A 88 -17.04 -3.29 -2.86
CA ILE A 88 -18.42 -3.18 -3.33
C ILE A 88 -18.63 -4.10 -4.54
N ALA A 89 -17.83 -3.89 -5.59
CA ALA A 89 -17.91 -4.68 -6.81
C ALA A 89 -16.58 -4.62 -7.58
N ALA A 90 -16.37 -5.57 -8.49
CA ALA A 90 -15.23 -5.54 -9.38
C ALA A 90 -15.56 -6.17 -10.73
N ASN A 91 -14.87 -5.72 -11.78
CA ASN A 91 -14.82 -6.38 -13.08
C ASN A 91 -13.36 -6.48 -13.55
N ARG A 92 -13.13 -6.76 -14.84
CA ARG A 92 -11.76 -6.90 -15.39
C ARG A 92 -10.95 -5.60 -15.36
N GLN A 93 -11.61 -4.45 -15.38
CA GLN A 93 -10.99 -3.13 -15.53
C GLN A 93 -11.13 -2.25 -14.28
N TRP A 94 -12.06 -2.57 -13.39
CA TRP A 94 -12.43 -1.69 -12.29
C TRP A 94 -12.65 -2.45 -10.98
N LEU A 95 -12.31 -1.79 -9.88
CA LEU A 95 -12.67 -2.14 -8.53
C LEU A 95 -13.41 -0.95 -7.90
N LEU A 96 -14.61 -1.19 -7.40
CA LEU A 96 -15.40 -0.26 -6.61
C LEU A 96 -15.20 -0.58 -5.12
N VAL A 97 -14.82 0.42 -4.35
CA VAL A 97 -14.67 0.33 -2.89
C VAL A 97 -15.42 1.47 -2.22
N GLU A 98 -15.75 1.25 -0.96
CA GLU A 98 -16.39 2.23 -0.09
C GLU A 98 -15.61 3.55 -0.01
N TRP A 99 -16.34 4.65 0.01
CA TRP A 99 -15.80 5.94 0.42
C TRP A 99 -15.76 6.02 1.94
N LEU A 100 -14.56 6.17 2.51
CA LEU A 100 -14.39 6.36 3.94
C LEU A 100 -14.34 7.86 4.29
N PRO A 101 -15.23 8.36 5.17
CA PRO A 101 -15.17 9.73 5.63
C PRO A 101 -14.05 9.91 6.67
N GLY A 102 -13.27 10.97 6.52
CA GLY A 102 -12.26 11.32 7.51
C GLY A 102 -11.30 12.37 6.99
N ILE A 103 -10.32 12.71 7.82
CA ILE A 103 -9.25 13.65 7.50
C ILE A 103 -7.90 12.95 7.59
N THR A 104 -7.01 13.26 6.65
CA THR A 104 -5.61 12.81 6.70
C THR A 104 -4.91 13.48 7.89
N PRO A 105 -4.16 12.74 8.73
CA PRO A 105 -3.40 13.34 9.81
C PRO A 105 -2.33 14.28 9.25
N ASP A 106 -2.17 15.46 9.84
CA ASP A 106 -1.01 16.30 9.54
C ASP A 106 0.29 15.66 10.06
N THR A 107 1.42 16.18 9.59
CA THR A 107 2.76 15.70 9.93
C THR A 107 3.00 15.66 11.45
N SER A 108 2.60 16.70 12.19
CA SER A 108 2.78 16.76 13.64
C SER A 108 1.97 15.70 14.37
N THR A 109 0.73 15.49 13.95
CA THR A 109 -0.18 14.49 14.50
C THR A 109 0.35 13.11 14.22
N PHE A 110 0.74 12.83 12.97
CA PHE A 110 1.24 11.53 12.54
C PHE A 110 2.45 11.07 13.35
N TYR A 111 3.39 11.97 13.68
CA TYR A 111 4.58 11.64 14.46
C TYR A 111 4.40 11.74 15.98
N SER A 112 3.23 12.17 16.47
CA SER A 112 2.98 12.27 17.92
C SER A 112 2.94 10.89 18.59
N ALA A 113 3.37 10.81 19.85
CA ALA A 113 3.41 9.55 20.60
C ALA A 113 2.01 8.89 20.73
N ASP A 114 0.97 9.70 20.96
CA ASP A 114 -0.40 9.20 21.07
C ASP A 114 -0.91 8.61 19.76
N PHE A 115 -0.61 9.25 18.63
CA PHE A 115 -0.98 8.71 17.31
C PHE A 115 -0.20 7.44 16.99
N GLN A 116 1.10 7.40 17.31
CA GLN A 116 1.93 6.21 17.14
C GLN A 116 1.43 5.02 17.97
N ARG A 117 0.92 5.26 19.19
CA ARG A 117 0.26 4.24 20.00
C ARG A 117 -1.02 3.72 19.34
N GLN A 118 -1.89 4.61 18.84
CA GLN A 118 -3.10 4.20 18.12
C GLN A 118 -2.78 3.43 16.83
N LEU A 119 -1.74 3.83 16.11
CA LEU A 119 -1.30 3.11 14.92
C LEU A 119 -0.69 1.74 15.27
N ALA A 120 0.05 1.64 16.38
CA ALA A 120 0.52 0.36 16.90
C ALA A 120 -0.64 -0.58 17.23
N GLN A 121 -1.73 -0.05 17.81
CA GLN A 121 -2.98 -0.81 18.02
C GLN A 121 -3.54 -1.32 16.71
N LEU A 122 -3.72 -0.44 15.73
CA LEU A 122 -4.31 -0.77 14.43
C LEU A 122 -3.51 -1.87 13.71
N VAL A 123 -2.18 -1.72 13.68
CA VAL A 123 -1.27 -2.69 13.06
C VAL A 123 -1.24 -3.99 13.86
N ALA A 124 -1.31 -3.93 15.20
CA ALA A 124 -1.42 -5.11 16.06
C ALA A 124 -2.71 -5.89 15.80
N THR A 125 -3.85 -5.21 15.69
CA THR A 125 -5.13 -5.82 15.36
C THR A 125 -5.07 -6.48 13.98
N LEU A 126 -4.53 -5.77 12.97
CA LEU A 126 -4.35 -6.35 11.64
C LEU A 126 -3.45 -7.59 11.69
N HIS A 127 -2.27 -7.52 12.32
CA HIS A 127 -1.33 -8.64 12.37
C HIS A 127 -1.82 -9.84 13.21
N GLN A 128 -2.93 -9.69 13.94
CA GLN A 128 -3.61 -10.77 14.65
C GLN A 128 -4.86 -11.29 13.91
N HIS A 129 -5.24 -10.63 12.81
CA HIS A 129 -6.34 -11.03 11.96
C HIS A 129 -6.06 -12.35 11.24
N HIS A 130 -7.13 -13.01 10.77
CA HIS A 130 -7.05 -14.16 9.87
C HIS A 130 -6.23 -13.81 8.62
N ARG A 131 -5.32 -14.72 8.27
CA ARG A 131 -4.43 -14.58 7.12
C ARG A 131 -5.23 -14.48 5.83
N PHE A 132 -4.74 -13.66 4.90
CA PHE A 132 -5.26 -13.59 3.54
C PHE A 132 -5.01 -14.89 2.77
N SER A 133 -5.65 -15.03 1.62
CA SER A 133 -5.34 -16.05 0.62
C SER A 133 -4.07 -15.75 -0.20
N TYR A 134 -3.40 -14.62 0.04
CA TYR A 134 -2.27 -14.14 -0.75
C TYR A 134 -1.03 -13.93 0.12
N HIS A 135 0.09 -14.55 -0.26
CA HIS A 135 1.39 -14.38 0.37
C HIS A 135 2.27 -13.45 -0.48
N LEU A 136 3.06 -12.59 0.16
CA LEU A 136 3.94 -11.66 -0.51
C LEU A 136 5.05 -12.42 -1.29
N PRO A 137 5.08 -12.36 -2.64
CA PRO A 137 6.12 -13.00 -3.42
C PRO A 137 7.31 -12.05 -3.61
N LEU A 138 7.95 -11.64 -2.50
CA LEU A 138 8.91 -10.52 -2.47
C LEU A 138 9.98 -10.57 -3.57
N ARG A 139 10.58 -11.74 -3.82
CA ARG A 139 11.60 -11.89 -4.87
C ARG A 139 11.03 -11.73 -6.26
N GLU A 140 9.84 -12.27 -6.51
CA GLU A 140 9.18 -12.18 -7.80
C GLU A 140 8.78 -10.75 -8.10
N GLU A 141 8.32 -10.02 -7.08
CA GLU A 141 8.01 -8.60 -7.17
C GLU A 141 9.26 -7.75 -7.47
N ILE A 142 10.35 -7.95 -6.73
CA ILE A 142 11.63 -7.28 -6.99
C ILE A 142 12.17 -7.63 -8.39
N SER A 143 12.08 -8.89 -8.80
CA SER A 143 12.47 -9.35 -10.14
C SER A 143 11.58 -8.73 -11.23
N HIS A 144 10.30 -8.56 -10.95
CA HIS A 144 9.37 -7.87 -11.81
C HIS A 144 9.81 -6.43 -12.04
N TYR A 145 10.11 -5.68 -10.97
CA TYR A 145 10.59 -4.29 -11.09
C TYR A 145 11.85 -4.17 -11.94
N ALA A 146 12.80 -5.10 -11.80
CA ALA A 146 14.04 -5.09 -12.57
C ALA A 146 13.83 -5.08 -14.09
N ARG A 147 12.71 -5.65 -14.58
CA ARG A 147 12.36 -5.63 -16.02
C ARG A 147 11.96 -4.25 -16.50
N TRP A 148 11.37 -3.43 -15.63
CA TRP A 148 10.82 -2.12 -15.96
C TRP A 148 11.74 -0.93 -15.66
N ILE A 149 12.89 -1.16 -15.01
CA ILE A 149 13.91 -0.12 -14.82
C ILE A 149 14.49 0.29 -16.19
N ASP A 150 14.72 1.60 -16.36
CA ASP A 150 15.38 2.16 -17.54
C ASP A 150 16.72 1.45 -17.81
N PRO A 151 16.95 0.93 -19.03
CA PRO A 151 18.21 0.26 -19.39
C PRO A 151 19.46 1.09 -19.07
N ARG A 152 19.41 2.42 -19.20
CA ARG A 152 20.53 3.34 -18.91
C ARG A 152 20.88 3.39 -17.42
N ARG A 153 19.94 3.02 -16.55
CA ARG A 153 20.13 3.00 -15.09
C ARG A 153 20.59 1.63 -14.58
N LYS A 154 20.66 0.61 -15.43
CA LYS A 154 21.19 -0.72 -15.11
C LYS A 154 22.72 -0.74 -15.16
N THR A 155 23.36 -0.13 -14.16
CA THR A 155 24.82 -0.12 -14.04
C THR A 155 25.36 -1.51 -13.67
N PRO A 156 26.64 -1.83 -13.96
CA PRO A 156 27.25 -3.09 -13.52
C PRO A 156 27.16 -3.31 -12.01
N ALA A 157 27.31 -2.26 -11.20
CA ALA A 157 27.13 -2.32 -9.75
C ALA A 157 25.68 -2.66 -9.36
N GLY A 158 24.70 -2.00 -9.98
CA GLY A 158 23.28 -2.29 -9.76
C GLY A 158 22.90 -3.72 -10.16
N LEU A 159 23.46 -4.24 -11.26
CA LEU A 159 23.25 -5.64 -11.66
C LEU A 159 23.88 -6.63 -10.68
N ARG A 160 25.05 -6.32 -10.10
CA ARG A 160 25.64 -7.15 -9.04
C ARG A 160 24.77 -7.13 -7.78
N LEU A 161 24.26 -5.97 -7.38
CA LEU A 161 23.34 -5.83 -6.24
C LEU A 161 22.05 -6.62 -6.47
N HIS A 162 21.46 -6.52 -7.67
CA HIS A 162 20.26 -7.30 -7.99
C HIS A 162 20.51 -8.80 -7.89
N ARG A 163 21.63 -9.30 -8.45
CA ARG A 163 22.01 -10.72 -8.32
C ARG A 163 22.25 -11.12 -6.87
N TYR A 164 22.82 -10.25 -6.04
CA TYR A 164 22.99 -10.50 -4.62
C TYR A 164 21.63 -10.75 -3.97
N PHE A 165 20.66 -9.84 -4.11
CA PHE A 165 19.33 -10.06 -3.54
C PHE A 165 18.63 -11.28 -4.14
N MET A 166 18.74 -11.56 -5.43
CA MET A 166 18.13 -12.76 -6.01
C MET A 166 18.72 -14.08 -5.49
N ARG A 167 19.94 -14.08 -4.93
CA ARG A 167 20.65 -15.30 -4.48
C ARG A 167 20.78 -15.42 -2.96
N SER A 168 20.86 -14.31 -2.23
CA SER A 168 20.94 -14.32 -0.76
C SER A 168 19.70 -14.97 -0.17
N PRO A 169 19.77 -15.74 0.92
CA PRO A 169 18.56 -16.25 1.59
C PRO A 169 17.71 -15.09 2.13
N LEU A 170 16.40 -15.29 2.21
CA LEU A 170 15.54 -14.37 2.97
C LEU A 170 15.83 -14.54 4.48
N PRO A 171 15.64 -13.50 5.30
CA PRO A 171 15.57 -13.66 6.75
C PRO A 171 14.61 -14.78 7.13
N LYS A 172 14.97 -15.57 8.14
CA LYS A 172 14.09 -16.62 8.66
C LYS A 172 12.81 -15.97 9.17
N THR A 173 11.67 -16.47 8.73
CA THR A 173 10.37 -15.96 9.15
C THR A 173 10.18 -16.11 10.65
N LEU A 174 9.74 -15.03 11.29
CA LEU A 174 9.40 -14.93 12.69
C LEU A 174 7.90 -15.22 12.90
N LYS A 175 7.02 -14.50 12.22
CA LYS A 175 5.56 -14.75 12.24
C LYS A 175 4.92 -14.24 10.96
N ILE A 176 4.19 -15.10 10.25
CA ILE A 176 3.37 -14.67 9.11
C ILE A 176 2.03 -14.13 9.59
N ALA A 177 1.69 -12.93 9.13
CA ALA A 177 0.43 -12.24 9.40
C ALA A 177 -0.04 -11.45 8.17
N PRO A 178 -1.34 -11.14 8.05
CA PRO A 178 -1.80 -10.17 7.06
C PRO A 178 -1.22 -8.79 7.39
N ALA A 179 -0.80 -8.05 6.36
CA ALA A 179 -0.17 -6.74 6.48
C ALA A 179 -0.62 -5.81 5.36
N HIS A 180 -0.67 -4.51 5.66
CA HIS A 180 -1.02 -3.45 4.70
C HIS A 180 0.11 -3.18 3.69
N MET A 181 1.37 -3.27 4.15
CA MET A 181 2.60 -3.03 3.39
C MET A 181 2.86 -1.60 2.88
N ASP A 182 1.88 -0.69 2.94
CA ASP A 182 2.03 0.70 2.48
C ASP A 182 1.42 1.72 3.46
N ILE A 183 1.84 1.69 4.73
CA ILE A 183 1.33 2.60 5.76
C ILE A 183 2.14 3.89 5.74
N HIS A 184 1.48 5.01 5.45
CA HIS A 184 1.99 6.38 5.61
C HIS A 184 0.82 7.35 5.82
N ALA A 185 1.10 8.62 6.15
CA ALA A 185 0.07 9.61 6.49
C ALA A 185 -1.05 9.69 5.44
N ASP A 186 -0.73 9.78 4.15
CA ASP A 186 -1.73 9.89 3.08
C ASP A 186 -2.64 8.65 2.92
N ASN A 187 -2.21 7.48 3.43
CA ASN A 187 -3.00 6.24 3.43
C ASN A 187 -3.76 6.04 4.75
N LEU A 188 -3.83 7.06 5.60
CA LEU A 188 -4.56 7.05 6.86
C LEU A 188 -5.64 8.13 6.85
N LEU A 189 -6.79 7.80 7.43
CA LEU A 189 -7.81 8.77 7.80
C LEU A 189 -8.14 8.67 9.29
N ILE A 190 -8.39 9.81 9.90
CA ILE A 190 -9.08 9.92 11.17
C ILE A 190 -10.56 10.14 10.84
N SER A 191 -11.38 9.14 11.14
CA SER A 191 -12.83 9.22 10.95
C SER A 191 -13.46 10.25 11.89
N PRO A 192 -14.71 10.71 11.64
CA PRO A 192 -15.41 11.61 12.56
C PRO A 192 -15.56 11.10 13.99
N SER A 193 -15.54 9.78 14.21
CA SER A 193 -15.55 9.15 15.54
C SER A 193 -14.17 9.07 16.20
N GLY A 194 -13.11 9.48 15.50
CA GLY A 194 -11.72 9.41 15.96
C GLY A 194 -11.01 8.09 15.66
N GLN A 195 -11.69 7.11 15.05
CA GLN A 195 -11.07 5.84 14.65
C GLN A 195 -10.12 6.05 13.46
N LEU A 196 -8.96 5.38 13.50
CA LEU A 196 -8.02 5.31 12.37
C LEU A 196 -8.50 4.31 11.31
N LEU A 197 -8.49 4.74 10.05
CA LEU A 197 -8.84 3.94 8.89
C LEU A 197 -7.65 3.85 7.94
N LEU A 198 -7.42 2.67 7.35
CA LEU A 198 -6.37 2.40 6.37
C LEU A 198 -6.96 2.41 4.96
N LEU A 199 -6.38 3.24 4.10
CA LEU A 199 -6.66 3.31 2.68
C LEU A 199 -5.61 2.57 1.88
N ASP A 200 -5.98 2.20 0.65
CA ASP A 200 -5.05 1.70 -0.36
C ASP A 200 -4.35 0.37 -0.06
N TRP A 201 -5.17 -0.69 -0.05
CA TRP A 201 -4.75 -2.07 0.22
C TRP A 201 -4.07 -2.76 -0.99
N GLU A 202 -3.57 -2.01 -1.96
CA GLU A 202 -3.08 -2.56 -3.21
C GLU A 202 -1.78 -3.37 -3.07
N TYR A 203 -0.98 -3.10 -2.03
CA TYR A 203 0.23 -3.86 -1.68
C TYR A 203 0.02 -4.88 -0.56
N ALA A 204 -1.19 -4.96 0.00
CA ALA A 204 -1.47 -5.85 1.12
C ALA A 204 -1.19 -7.32 0.77
N ALA A 205 -0.68 -8.06 1.76
CA ALA A 205 -0.29 -9.46 1.63
C ALA A 205 -0.05 -10.09 3.00
N ASN A 206 -0.04 -11.42 3.07
CA ASN A 206 0.58 -12.12 4.18
C ASN A 206 2.10 -12.04 4.08
N THR A 207 2.74 -11.58 5.14
CA THR A 207 4.19 -11.43 5.20
C THR A 207 4.71 -11.64 6.61
N ASP A 208 6.03 -11.66 6.78
CA ASP A 208 6.65 -11.64 8.09
C ASP A 208 6.35 -10.32 8.80
N ILE A 209 5.94 -10.34 10.08
CA ILE A 209 5.62 -9.11 10.81
C ILE A 209 6.81 -8.16 10.92
N GLY A 210 8.04 -8.68 10.96
CA GLY A 210 9.25 -7.85 10.96
C GLY A 210 9.45 -7.14 9.62
N LEU A 211 9.07 -7.76 8.50
CA LEU A 211 9.10 -7.11 7.18
C LEU A 211 8.05 -6.01 7.09
N SER A 212 6.81 -6.29 7.52
CA SER A 212 5.73 -5.29 7.55
C SER A 212 6.12 -4.03 8.35
N LEU A 213 6.65 -4.24 9.56
CA LEU A 213 7.10 -3.15 10.44
C LEU A 213 8.33 -2.43 9.88
N ALA A 214 9.29 -3.14 9.30
CA ALA A 214 10.44 -2.52 8.63
C ALA A 214 10.03 -1.65 7.44
N CYS A 215 9.01 -2.04 6.66
CA CYS A 215 8.41 -1.20 5.63
C CYS A 215 7.84 0.09 6.23
N TYR A 216 7.03 -0.02 7.28
CA TYR A 216 6.46 1.13 7.96
C TYR A 216 7.54 2.10 8.47
N PHE A 217 8.55 1.60 9.17
CA PHE A 217 9.63 2.43 9.72
C PHE A 217 10.47 3.10 8.64
N SER A 218 10.76 2.39 7.54
CA SER A 218 11.58 2.90 6.45
C SER A 218 10.83 3.92 5.58
N ALA A 219 9.54 3.69 5.31
CA ALA A 219 8.73 4.61 4.51
C ALA A 219 8.48 5.95 5.21
N ASN A 220 8.44 5.94 6.54
CA ASN A 220 8.09 7.12 7.35
C ASN A 220 9.28 7.77 8.06
N ASN A 221 10.51 7.31 7.81
CA ASN A 221 11.74 7.86 8.39
C ASN A 221 11.70 8.01 9.94
N LEU A 222 11.04 7.08 10.64
CA LEU A 222 10.94 7.15 12.10
C LEU A 222 12.32 7.06 12.75
N SER A 223 12.54 7.87 13.79
CA SER A 223 13.74 7.81 14.64
C SER A 223 13.81 6.47 15.39
N VAL A 224 14.98 6.15 15.94
CA VAL A 224 15.17 4.92 16.73
C VAL A 224 14.22 4.91 17.93
N GLU A 225 14.07 6.05 18.60
CA GLU A 225 13.19 6.23 19.75
C GLU A 225 11.72 6.04 19.36
N GLN A 226 11.29 6.61 18.24
CA GLN A 226 9.92 6.45 17.74
C GLN A 226 9.61 4.98 17.40
N ARG A 227 10.56 4.28 16.78
CA ARG A 227 10.42 2.84 16.49
C ARG A 227 10.29 2.03 17.77
N GLN A 228 11.09 2.33 18.79
CA GLN A 228 11.04 1.64 20.08
C GLN A 228 9.71 1.87 20.81
N ILE A 229 9.20 3.11 20.81
CA ILE A 229 7.88 3.43 21.38
C ILE A 229 6.79 2.64 20.66
N PHE A 230 6.80 2.64 19.32
CA PHE A 230 5.83 1.89 18.53
C PHE A 230 5.87 0.38 18.84
N LEU A 231 7.07 -0.22 18.81
CA LEU A 231 7.25 -1.65 19.08
C LEU A 231 6.85 -2.02 20.51
N SER A 232 7.11 -1.14 21.48
CA SER A 232 6.72 -1.33 22.87
C SER A 232 5.20 -1.42 23.00
N HIS A 233 4.44 -0.49 22.44
CA HIS A 233 2.98 -0.59 22.44
C HIS A 233 2.49 -1.83 21.68
N TYR A 234 3.05 -2.10 20.50
CA TYR A 234 2.69 -3.26 19.67
C TYR A 234 2.83 -4.60 20.42
N CYS A 235 3.91 -4.78 21.20
CA CYS A 235 4.18 -6.02 21.93
C CYS A 235 3.56 -6.04 23.34
N LEU A 236 3.71 -4.96 24.10
CA LEU A 236 3.41 -4.93 25.54
C LEU A 236 1.96 -4.54 25.82
N ASP A 237 1.38 -3.59 25.08
CA ASP A 237 0.00 -3.15 25.30
C ASP A 237 -0.99 -4.01 24.50
N TYR A 238 -0.61 -4.36 23.25
CA TYR A 238 -1.51 -5.03 22.31
C TYR A 238 -1.18 -6.50 22.05
N HIS A 239 -0.13 -7.02 22.71
CA HIS A 239 0.24 -8.44 22.74
C HIS A 239 0.34 -9.13 21.37
N ALA A 240 0.64 -8.38 20.30
CA ALA A 240 0.69 -8.92 18.95
C ALA A 240 1.90 -9.84 18.70
N TYR A 241 2.94 -9.67 19.52
CA TYR A 241 4.11 -10.55 19.61
C TYR A 241 4.75 -10.44 20.99
N THR A 242 5.32 -11.55 21.49
CA THR A 242 5.80 -11.63 22.89
C THR A 242 7.26 -11.23 23.07
N ASP A 243 8.10 -11.42 22.06
CA ASP A 243 9.55 -11.15 22.12
C ASP A 243 9.88 -9.83 21.41
N LEU A 244 9.87 -8.74 22.17
CA LEU A 244 10.13 -7.39 21.69
C LEU A 244 11.51 -7.26 21.03
N SER A 245 12.56 -7.74 21.70
CA SER A 245 13.94 -7.66 21.21
C SER A 245 14.16 -8.52 19.97
N GLY A 246 13.56 -9.71 19.92
CA GLY A 246 13.58 -10.56 18.74
C GLY A 246 12.87 -9.91 17.55
N LEU A 247 11.74 -9.23 17.78
CA LEU A 247 11.02 -8.49 16.74
C LEU A 247 11.82 -7.28 16.23
N GLU A 248 12.45 -6.53 17.12
CA GLU A 248 13.32 -5.40 16.75
C GLU A 248 14.48 -5.89 15.85
N ASN A 249 15.16 -6.96 16.26
CA ASN A 249 16.21 -7.58 15.45
C ASN A 249 15.66 -8.10 14.11
N GLN A 250 14.46 -8.67 14.08
CA GLN A 250 13.83 -9.13 12.84
C GLN A 250 13.57 -7.96 11.87
N CYS A 251 13.14 -6.80 12.37
CA CYS A 251 12.98 -5.60 11.55
C CYS A 251 14.32 -5.17 10.93
N GLN A 252 15.41 -5.21 11.70
CA GLN A 252 16.76 -4.88 11.22
C GLN A 252 17.24 -5.87 10.14
N LEU A 253 16.96 -7.16 10.29
CA LEU A 253 17.30 -8.17 9.27
C LEU A 253 16.55 -7.95 7.95
N TRP A 254 15.32 -7.42 8.00
CA TRP A 254 14.54 -7.08 6.82
C TRP A 254 14.87 -5.72 6.20
N GLU A 255 15.48 -4.80 6.95
CA GLU A 255 15.73 -3.43 6.49
C GLU A 255 16.49 -3.36 5.14
N PRO A 256 17.55 -4.16 4.86
CA PRO A 256 18.20 -4.15 3.56
C PRO A 256 17.26 -4.57 2.40
N TRP A 257 16.34 -5.51 2.65
CA TRP A 257 15.35 -5.95 1.66
C TRP A 257 14.32 -4.87 1.38
N VAL A 258 13.82 -4.20 2.42
CA VAL A 258 12.89 -3.07 2.30
C VAL A 258 13.54 -1.94 1.49
N LYS A 259 14.75 -1.53 1.86
CA LYS A 259 15.50 -0.49 1.14
C LYS A 259 15.72 -0.85 -0.33
N TYR A 260 16.02 -2.12 -0.61
CA TYR A 260 16.21 -2.56 -1.99
C TYR A 260 14.89 -2.58 -2.77
N MET A 261 13.80 -3.08 -2.19
CA MET A 261 12.46 -3.04 -2.78
C MET A 261 12.03 -1.60 -3.09
N MET A 262 12.17 -0.68 -2.14
CA MET A 262 11.86 0.74 -2.33
C MET A 262 12.70 1.37 -3.44
N LEU A 263 14.01 1.08 -3.50
CA LEU A 263 14.88 1.57 -4.57
C LEU A 263 14.37 1.09 -5.95
N MET A 264 14.06 -0.20 -6.05
CA MET A 264 13.55 -0.79 -7.30
C MET A 264 12.20 -0.16 -7.69
N TRP A 265 11.31 0.08 -6.72
CA TRP A 265 10.04 0.75 -6.95
C TRP A 265 10.23 2.19 -7.44
N TYR A 266 11.10 2.99 -6.80
CA TYR A 266 11.40 4.36 -7.24
C TYR A 266 12.00 4.42 -8.65
N GLU A 267 12.87 3.47 -9.00
CA GLU A 267 13.46 3.37 -10.34
C GLU A 267 12.39 3.11 -11.42
N VAL A 268 11.41 2.23 -11.14
CA VAL A 268 10.26 2.00 -12.04
C VAL A 268 9.35 3.21 -12.11
N ARG A 269 9.06 3.86 -10.97
CA ARG A 269 8.21 5.06 -10.90
C ARG A 269 8.80 6.24 -11.66
N TRP A 270 10.10 6.48 -11.52
CA TRP A 270 10.80 7.46 -12.34
C TRP A 270 10.70 7.10 -13.82
N GLN A 271 10.89 5.83 -14.18
CA GLN A 271 10.79 5.42 -15.59
C GLN A 271 9.40 5.69 -16.19
N GLN A 272 8.34 5.46 -15.43
CA GLN A 272 6.95 5.68 -15.86
C GLN A 272 6.57 7.16 -15.94
N SER A 273 6.93 7.94 -14.92
CA SER A 273 6.45 9.32 -14.76
C SER A 273 7.41 10.38 -15.26
N LYS A 274 8.70 10.05 -15.37
CA LYS A 274 9.81 11.00 -15.58
C LYS A 274 9.86 12.12 -14.55
N ASN A 275 9.26 11.92 -13.37
CA ASN A 275 9.34 12.85 -12.26
C ASN A 275 10.63 12.60 -11.45
N ASP A 276 11.52 13.58 -11.47
CA ASP A 276 12.83 13.52 -10.79
C ASP A 276 12.74 13.44 -9.27
N GLN A 277 11.58 13.72 -8.66
CA GLN A 277 11.36 13.47 -7.23
C GLN A 277 11.61 12.01 -6.86
N PHE A 278 11.29 11.05 -7.75
CA PHE A 278 11.58 9.64 -7.52
C PHE A 278 13.10 9.34 -7.55
N LEU A 279 13.89 10.09 -8.32
CA LEU A 279 15.35 9.99 -8.25
C LEU A 279 15.89 10.54 -6.93
N GLN A 280 15.33 11.67 -6.47
CA GLN A 280 15.70 12.27 -5.19
C GLN A 280 15.41 11.33 -4.03
N HIS A 281 14.23 10.69 -4.00
CA HIS A 281 13.89 9.68 -2.99
C HIS A 281 14.76 8.41 -3.09
N GLY A 282 15.15 8.01 -4.31
CA GLY A 282 16.02 6.85 -4.52
C GLY A 282 17.49 7.10 -4.16
N GLN A 283 17.95 8.35 -4.14
CA GLN A 283 19.37 8.68 -3.99
C GLN A 283 19.98 8.21 -2.65
N PRO A 284 19.36 8.41 -1.47
CA PRO A 284 19.86 7.87 -0.22
C PRO A 284 19.97 6.34 -0.23
N LEU A 285 19.04 5.65 -0.91
CA LEU A 285 19.09 4.19 -1.05
C LEU A 285 20.24 3.75 -1.96
N ARG A 286 20.50 4.49 -3.05
CA ARG A 286 21.67 4.24 -3.90
C ARG A 286 22.98 4.42 -3.13
N GLN A 287 23.08 5.45 -2.29
CA GLN A 287 24.23 5.68 -1.42
C GLN A 287 24.40 4.54 -0.40
N TYR A 288 23.31 4.12 0.24
CA TYR A 288 23.31 2.99 1.17
C TYR A 288 23.87 1.70 0.54
N PHE A 289 23.59 1.45 -0.74
CA PHE A 289 24.10 0.28 -1.46
C PHE A 289 25.40 0.52 -2.24
N GLY A 290 26.03 1.69 -2.12
CA GLY A 290 27.27 2.02 -2.84
C GLY A 290 27.12 2.03 -4.37
N LEU A 291 25.98 2.49 -4.87
CA LEU A 291 25.64 2.58 -6.31
C LEU A 291 25.95 3.95 -6.94
N SER A 292 26.80 4.76 -6.30
CA SER A 292 27.25 6.06 -6.80
C SER A 292 27.84 5.96 -8.20
#